data_AF-E3KUD0-F1
#
_entry.id   AF-E3KUD0-F1
#
_cell.length_a   1.000
_cell.length_b   1.000
_cell.length_c   1.000
_cell.angle_alpha   90.00
_cell.angle_beta   90.00
_cell.angle_gamma   90.00
#
_symmetry.space_group_name_H-M   'P 1'
#
loop_
_entity.id
_entity.type
_entity.pdbx_description
1 polymer ?
#
loop_
_entity_poly.entity_id
_entity_poly.type
_entity_poly.pdbx_seq_one_letter_code
_entity_poly.pdbx_strand_id
1 'polypeptide(L)'
;MQLTNGLLFIACGVTERVNKYLNYVGLSCSRKTAHIGLATLGKEFEKKLRDLFGNDDSKVFLPSICIDNLDFQQSIHTKSVGRSSTMFHGTWGYIHRLPREFFDGLDHSQLTLSALKHALKEGISLEVHPRHFGPTSASEDHFKSTLKSQLTRVLLSYIASSNDKKHPLPTHPPPVKPIKTKKADLTMLKLMMASDNSSEGIGDVLSGLIQQSGMNAKDFSTRLQVLEGDLGTCMNILSLCELRIPAGYSTTSLAHILSIPGGAHTMWNFAQSIFLHHWGDQTNRKDTGAWRILKALGIPADKPVTKRDFTLMITNMEKIHEADLLYCILVVMGKEDETLPEELPAMSPSSIEDIVKRTYERFLSGDALDAATDKKQDKLINLLLRLRDFATVIETNRATKAGDTGRLMYMWKR
;
A
#
# COMPACT_ATOMS: atom_id res chain seq x y z
N MET A 1 13.12 -17.78 28.53
CA MET A 1 12.07 -16.90 29.08
C MET A 1 12.65 -15.62 29.69
N GLN A 2 13.51 -15.70 30.72
CA GLN A 2 14.08 -14.51 31.42
C GLN A 2 14.88 -13.55 30.51
N LEU A 3 15.70 -14.07 29.59
CA LEU A 3 16.47 -13.24 28.63
C LEU A 3 15.53 -12.49 27.67
N THR A 4 14.55 -13.19 27.11
CA THR A 4 13.51 -12.61 26.24
C THR A 4 12.78 -11.47 26.95
N ASN A 5 12.34 -11.70 28.19
CA ASN A 5 11.69 -10.67 29.00
C ASN A 5 12.62 -9.49 29.26
N GLY A 6 13.90 -9.72 29.61
CA GLY A 6 14.86 -8.63 29.81
C GLY A 6 15.11 -7.80 28.56
N LEU A 7 15.17 -8.42 27.38
CA LEU A 7 15.30 -7.71 26.10
C LEU A 7 14.06 -6.87 25.80
N LEU A 8 12.87 -7.44 25.96
CA LEU A 8 11.60 -6.73 25.78
C LEU A 8 11.46 -5.56 26.75
N PHE A 9 11.86 -5.74 28.02
CA PHE A 9 11.79 -4.69 29.02
C PHE A 9 12.71 -3.52 28.70
N ILE A 10 13.91 -3.76 28.18
CA ILE A 10 14.78 -2.68 27.69
C ILE A 10 14.10 -1.93 26.53
N ALA A 11 13.57 -2.67 25.55
CA ALA A 11 12.92 -2.07 24.38
C ALA A 11 11.67 -1.24 24.74
N CYS A 12 10.89 -1.71 25.71
CA CYS A 12 9.68 -1.03 26.20
C CYS A 12 9.97 0.09 27.22
N GLY A 13 11.25 0.43 27.46
CA GLY A 13 11.61 1.53 28.37
C GLY A 13 11.39 1.23 29.85
N VAL A 14 11.35 -0.04 30.26
CA VAL A 14 11.22 -0.42 31.67
C VAL A 14 12.42 0.12 32.45
N THR A 15 12.14 0.81 33.55
CA THR A 15 13.18 1.40 34.39
C THR A 15 14.07 0.34 35.04
N GLU A 16 15.31 0.72 35.36
CA GLU A 16 16.26 -0.19 36.01
C GLU A 16 15.75 -0.74 37.34
N ARG A 17 15.06 0.10 38.13
CA ARG A 17 14.47 -0.30 39.40
C ARG A 17 13.46 -1.42 39.22
N VAL A 18 12.56 -1.29 38.24
CA VAL A 18 11.54 -2.30 37.94
C VAL A 18 12.21 -3.56 37.41
N ASN A 19 13.16 -3.45 36.48
CA ASN A 19 13.87 -4.62 35.97
C ASN A 19 14.65 -5.36 37.07
N LYS A 20 15.22 -4.64 38.05
CA LYS A 20 15.92 -5.25 39.20
C LYS A 20 14.97 -6.08 40.07
N TYR A 21 13.76 -5.58 40.34
CA TYR A 21 12.74 -6.34 41.06
C TYR A 21 12.30 -7.58 40.26
N LEU A 22 12.00 -7.42 38.97
CA LEU A 22 11.60 -8.53 38.09
C LEU A 22 12.71 -9.58 37.94
N ASN A 23 13.96 -9.16 37.97
CA ASN A 23 15.09 -10.08 38.00
C ASN A 23 15.18 -10.83 39.34
N TYR A 24 14.97 -10.14 40.47
CA TYR A 24 14.96 -10.76 41.80
C TYR A 24 13.89 -11.85 41.93
N VAL A 25 12.67 -11.62 41.43
CA VAL A 25 11.59 -12.62 41.43
C VAL A 25 11.68 -13.65 40.29
N GLY A 26 12.78 -13.64 39.52
CA GLY A 26 13.03 -14.64 38.47
C GLY A 26 12.21 -14.47 37.18
N LEU A 27 11.60 -13.32 36.96
CA LEU A 27 10.80 -13.02 35.75
C LEU A 27 11.61 -12.37 34.63
N SER A 28 12.79 -11.80 34.93
CA SER A 28 13.70 -11.16 33.97
C SER A 28 15.16 -11.54 34.23
N CYS A 29 16.03 -11.32 33.25
CA CYS A 29 17.47 -11.29 33.49
C CYS A 29 17.92 -9.91 33.99
N SER A 30 19.18 -9.81 34.42
CA SER A 30 19.75 -8.52 34.81
C SER A 30 19.78 -7.57 33.61
N ARG A 31 19.68 -6.25 33.87
CA ARG A 31 19.73 -5.23 32.80
C ARG A 31 21.04 -5.31 32.02
N LYS A 32 22.15 -5.58 32.71
CA LYS A 32 23.47 -5.82 32.10
C LYS A 32 23.44 -7.01 31.14
N THR A 33 22.87 -8.14 31.57
CA THR A 33 22.71 -9.34 30.73
C THR A 33 21.87 -9.04 29.49
N ALA A 34 20.76 -8.32 29.64
CA ALA A 34 19.92 -7.93 28.52
C ALA A 34 20.64 -6.98 27.54
N HIS A 35 21.43 -6.00 28.01
CA HIS A 35 22.25 -5.16 27.13
C HIS A 35 23.32 -5.95 26.37
N ILE A 36 24.00 -6.90 27.04
CA ILE A 36 24.95 -7.80 26.37
C ILE A 36 24.22 -8.63 25.31
N GLY A 37 23.05 -9.19 25.64
CA GLY A 37 22.21 -9.92 24.71
C GLY A 37 21.82 -9.08 23.50
N LEU A 38 21.42 -7.82 23.69
CA LEU A 38 21.07 -6.89 22.62
C LEU A 38 22.28 -6.57 21.72
N ALA A 39 23.46 -6.36 22.31
CA ALA A 39 24.69 -6.14 21.56
C ALA A 39 25.08 -7.37 20.73
N THR A 40 24.95 -8.58 21.28
CA THR A 40 25.19 -9.83 20.55
C THR A 40 24.19 -10.00 19.41
N LEU A 41 22.90 -9.77 19.66
CA LEU A 41 21.87 -9.79 18.61
C LEU A 41 22.18 -8.79 17.50
N GLY A 42 22.65 -7.59 17.84
CA GLY A 42 23.07 -6.59 16.85
C GLY A 42 24.22 -7.08 15.97
N LYS A 43 25.22 -7.76 16.54
CA LYS A 43 26.34 -8.35 15.77
C LYS A 43 25.88 -9.50 14.86
N GLU A 44 25.05 -10.41 15.37
CA GLU A 44 24.48 -11.50 14.57
C GLU A 44 23.62 -10.94 13.43
N PHE A 45 22.89 -9.86 13.69
CA PHE A 45 22.07 -9.19 12.69
C PHE A 45 22.91 -8.51 11.61
N GLU A 46 23.97 -7.80 12.00
CA GLU A 46 24.93 -7.22 11.06
C GLU A 46 25.57 -8.30 10.17
N LYS A 47 25.97 -9.43 10.77
CA LYS A 47 26.47 -10.57 10.01
C LYS A 47 25.44 -11.10 9.02
N LYS A 48 24.19 -11.31 9.47
CA LYS A 48 23.09 -11.75 8.60
C LYS A 48 22.88 -10.81 7.41
N LEU A 49 22.92 -9.49 7.63
CA LEU A 49 22.82 -8.49 6.56
C LEU A 49 23.96 -8.63 5.55
N ARG A 50 25.21 -8.72 6.03
CA ARG A 50 26.39 -8.91 5.17
C ARG A 50 26.30 -10.21 4.35
N ASP A 51 25.87 -11.30 4.99
CA ASP A 51 25.69 -12.60 4.33
C ASP A 51 24.63 -12.54 3.23
N LEU A 52 23.53 -11.80 3.43
CA LEU A 52 22.48 -11.60 2.41
C LEU A 52 23.03 -10.91 1.16
N PHE A 53 23.86 -9.90 1.34
CA PHE A 53 24.50 -9.17 0.25
C PHE A 53 25.63 -9.97 -0.42
N GLY A 54 26.28 -10.88 0.32
CA GLY A 54 27.38 -11.72 -0.17
C GLY A 54 26.97 -13.05 -0.85
N ASN A 55 25.71 -13.49 -0.71
CA ASN A 55 25.26 -14.80 -1.18
C ASN A 55 25.27 -14.95 -2.72
N ASP A 56 25.41 -16.18 -3.24
CA ASP A 56 25.43 -16.46 -4.69
C ASP A 56 24.14 -16.05 -5.41
N ASP A 57 22.98 -16.12 -4.75
CA ASP A 57 21.71 -15.63 -5.31
C ASP A 57 21.75 -14.10 -5.54
N SER A 58 22.54 -13.37 -4.74
CA SER A 58 22.77 -11.92 -4.91
C SER A 58 23.59 -11.59 -6.15
N LYS A 59 24.20 -12.59 -6.79
CA LYS A 59 24.86 -12.48 -8.10
C LYS A 59 23.87 -12.45 -9.26
N VAL A 60 22.68 -13.04 -9.09
CA VAL A 60 21.62 -13.02 -10.10
C VAL A 60 20.82 -11.72 -9.99
N PHE A 61 20.35 -11.39 -8.79
CA PHE A 61 19.63 -10.15 -8.50
C PHE A 61 19.84 -9.77 -7.03
N LEU A 62 20.28 -8.54 -6.79
CA LEU A 62 20.41 -8.06 -5.41
C LEU A 62 19.03 -7.93 -4.76
N PRO A 63 18.91 -8.20 -3.46
CA PRO A 63 17.63 -8.09 -2.79
C PRO A 63 17.14 -6.63 -2.82
N SER A 64 15.84 -6.42 -2.99
CA SER A 64 15.29 -5.07 -3.01
C SER A 64 15.33 -4.46 -1.61
N ILE A 65 15.57 -3.15 -1.55
CA ILE A 65 15.72 -2.41 -0.31
C ILE A 65 14.54 -1.46 -0.22
N CYS A 66 13.67 -1.64 0.76
CA CYS A 66 12.60 -0.71 1.06
C CYS A 66 13.05 0.23 2.18
N ILE A 67 12.95 1.54 1.96
CA ILE A 67 13.25 2.58 2.94
C ILE A 67 12.04 3.49 3.14
N ASP A 68 11.91 3.98 4.36
CA ASP A 68 10.87 4.94 4.74
C ASP A 68 11.39 5.86 5.85
N ASN A 69 10.73 7.01 6.02
CA ASN A 69 11.11 7.99 7.01
C ASN A 69 10.62 7.60 8.42
N LEU A 70 11.41 7.95 9.42
CA LEU A 70 11.04 7.89 10.83
C LEU A 70 11.33 9.24 11.46
N ASP A 71 10.38 10.15 11.28
CA ASP A 71 10.44 11.49 11.85
C ASP A 71 9.67 11.53 13.18
N PHE A 72 10.32 12.01 14.25
CA PHE A 72 9.63 12.28 15.51
C PHE A 72 10.05 13.61 16.12
N GLN A 73 9.07 14.31 16.70
CA GLN A 73 9.31 15.58 17.36
C GLN A 73 9.40 15.40 18.87
N GLN A 74 10.53 15.79 19.46
CA GLN A 74 10.55 16.08 20.88
C GLN A 74 9.93 17.47 21.09
N SER A 75 8.70 17.48 21.59
CA SER A 75 7.99 18.72 21.89
C SER A 75 8.30 19.20 23.30
N ILE A 76 8.80 20.43 23.42
CA ILE A 76 8.96 21.10 24.71
C ILE A 76 7.74 22.00 24.94
N HIS A 77 6.98 21.74 26.00
CA HIS A 77 5.74 22.48 26.33
C HIS A 77 5.98 23.97 26.60
N THR A 78 7.09 24.31 27.25
CA THR A 78 7.45 25.70 27.56
C THR A 78 8.73 26.06 26.83
N LYS A 79 8.58 26.77 25.70
CA LYS A 79 9.72 27.23 24.91
C LYS A 79 10.45 28.36 25.67
N SER A 80 11.77 28.28 25.74
CA SER A 80 12.63 29.34 26.27
C SER A 80 13.83 29.53 25.35
N VAL A 81 14.59 30.61 25.52
CA VAL A 81 15.89 30.74 24.82
C VAL A 81 16.77 29.56 25.24
N GLY A 82 17.18 28.74 24.27
CA GLY A 82 17.92 27.48 24.50
C GLY A 82 17.08 26.22 24.75
N ARG A 83 15.74 26.32 24.83
CA ARG A 83 14.82 25.16 24.87
C ARG A 83 13.77 25.29 23.78
N SER A 84 14.05 24.67 22.65
CA SER A 84 13.12 24.53 21.53
C SER A 84 12.73 23.07 21.35
N SER A 85 11.55 22.84 20.76
CA SER A 85 11.22 21.52 20.22
C SER A 85 12.25 21.13 19.15
N THR A 86 12.62 19.86 19.11
CA THR A 86 13.59 19.33 18.15
C THR A 86 12.93 18.26 17.30
N MET A 87 13.09 18.36 15.99
CA MET A 87 12.76 17.28 15.06
C MET A 87 13.95 16.34 14.95
N PHE A 88 13.69 15.05 15.12
CA PHE A 88 14.64 14.00 14.85
C PHE A 88 14.25 13.33 13.54
N HIS A 89 15.25 13.18 12.67
CA HIS A 89 15.11 12.53 11.38
C HIS A 89 15.88 11.22 11.41
N GLY A 90 15.23 10.16 10.97
CA GLY A 90 15.87 8.88 10.74
C GLY A 90 15.24 8.21 9.53
N THR A 91 16.01 7.33 8.90
CA THR A 91 15.52 6.46 7.84
C THR A 91 15.62 5.03 8.32
N TRP A 92 14.50 4.32 8.27
CA TRP A 92 14.42 2.91 8.57
C TRP A 92 14.05 2.17 7.29
N GLY A 93 14.07 0.84 7.35
CA GLY A 93 13.75 0.05 6.17
C GLY A 93 13.97 -1.43 6.37
N TYR A 94 13.82 -2.18 5.30
CA TYR A 94 14.08 -3.61 5.27
C TYR A 94 14.59 -4.03 3.90
N ILE A 95 15.32 -5.14 3.91
CA ILE A 95 15.72 -5.87 2.71
C ILE A 95 14.69 -6.96 2.48
N HIS A 96 14.14 -7.01 1.26
CA HIS A 96 13.23 -8.05 0.82
C HIS A 96 13.97 -9.02 -0.09
N ARG A 97 14.11 -10.27 0.38
CA ARG A 97 14.67 -11.34 -0.43
C ARG A 97 13.55 -12.07 -1.15
N LEU A 98 13.58 -11.98 -2.48
CA LEU A 98 12.71 -12.78 -3.33
C LEU A 98 13.20 -14.23 -3.35
N PRO A 99 12.27 -15.22 -3.32
CA PRO A 99 12.65 -16.62 -3.33
C PRO A 99 13.27 -17.02 -4.67
N ARG A 100 14.19 -17.98 -4.68
CA ARG A 100 14.87 -18.42 -5.92
C ARG A 100 13.88 -18.86 -7.01
N GLU A 101 12.80 -19.52 -6.62
CA GLU A 101 11.75 -19.96 -7.55
C GLU A 101 11.07 -18.79 -8.29
N PHE A 102 11.16 -17.56 -7.77
CA PHE A 102 10.69 -16.37 -8.48
C PHE A 102 11.56 -16.07 -9.71
N PHE A 103 12.87 -16.29 -9.61
CA PHE A 103 13.83 -15.99 -10.66
C PHE A 103 13.95 -17.12 -11.70
N ASP A 104 13.59 -18.36 -11.36
CA ASP A 104 13.74 -19.51 -12.26
C ASP A 104 12.96 -19.37 -13.59
N GLY A 105 11.86 -18.61 -13.58
CA GLY A 105 11.04 -18.35 -14.77
C GLY A 105 11.35 -17.04 -15.51
N LEU A 106 12.38 -16.30 -15.09
CA LEU A 106 12.74 -15.00 -15.68
C LEU A 106 13.94 -15.14 -16.61
N ASP A 107 14.05 -14.22 -17.58
CA ASP A 107 15.26 -14.11 -18.40
C ASP A 107 16.36 -13.38 -17.60
N HIS A 108 17.36 -14.14 -17.15
CA HIS A 108 18.45 -13.62 -16.32
C HIS A 108 19.32 -12.61 -17.08
N SER A 109 19.32 -12.63 -18.42
CA SER A 109 20.05 -11.62 -19.21
C SER A 109 19.45 -10.21 -19.05
N GLN A 110 18.15 -10.14 -18.75
CA GLN A 110 17.41 -8.89 -18.51
C GLN A 110 17.51 -8.38 -17.07
N LEU A 111 18.03 -9.20 -16.14
CA LEU A 111 18.17 -8.86 -14.72
C LEU A 111 19.51 -8.20 -14.41
N THR A 112 20.06 -7.42 -15.35
CA THR A 112 21.41 -6.85 -15.25
C THR A 112 21.41 -5.32 -15.35
N LEU A 113 22.45 -4.69 -14.80
CA LEU A 113 22.67 -3.25 -14.94
C LEU A 113 22.81 -2.83 -16.42
N SER A 114 23.39 -3.70 -17.26
CA SER A 114 23.52 -3.43 -18.70
C SER A 114 22.16 -3.39 -19.38
N ALA A 115 21.28 -4.35 -19.08
CA ALA A 115 19.92 -4.38 -19.61
C ALA A 115 19.12 -3.14 -19.17
N LEU A 116 19.22 -2.75 -17.89
CA LEU A 116 18.58 -1.51 -17.41
C LEU A 116 19.06 -0.28 -18.19
N LYS A 117 20.37 -0.10 -18.36
CA LYS A 117 20.92 1.03 -19.11
C LYS A 117 20.48 1.05 -20.57
N HIS A 118 20.39 -0.12 -21.20
CA HIS A 118 19.87 -0.25 -22.55
C HIS A 118 18.39 0.17 -22.62
N ALA A 119 17.55 -0.37 -21.72
CA ALA A 119 16.13 -0.05 -21.66
C ALA A 119 15.88 1.45 -21.38
N LEU A 120 16.65 2.06 -20.47
CA LEU A 120 16.58 3.50 -20.21
C LEU A 120 16.94 4.32 -21.46
N LYS A 121 17.96 3.88 -22.22
CA LYS A 121 18.37 4.56 -23.46
C LYS A 121 17.30 4.46 -24.54
N GLU A 122 16.69 3.28 -24.72
CA GLU A 122 15.57 3.11 -25.65
C GLU A 122 14.35 3.95 -25.22
N GLY A 123 14.09 4.00 -23.91
CA GLY A 123 13.02 4.80 -23.32
C GLY A 123 13.09 6.29 -23.63
N ILE A 124 14.29 6.86 -23.81
CA ILE A 124 14.46 8.28 -24.20
C ILE A 124 13.79 8.58 -25.54
N SER A 125 13.78 7.60 -26.45
CA SER A 125 13.16 7.73 -27.78
C SER A 125 11.71 7.24 -27.84
N LEU A 126 11.16 6.76 -26.72
CA LEU A 126 9.80 6.23 -26.68
C LEU A 126 8.80 7.38 -26.81
N GLU A 127 8.05 7.40 -27.91
CA GLU A 127 6.94 8.32 -28.06
C GLU A 127 5.82 7.93 -27.08
N VAL A 128 5.49 8.81 -26.14
CA VAL A 128 4.48 8.55 -25.11
C VAL A 128 3.11 9.04 -25.60
N HIS A 129 2.17 8.11 -25.76
CA HIS A 129 0.79 8.39 -26.19
C HIS A 129 -0.18 8.19 -25.02
N PRO A 130 -1.26 8.97 -24.90
CA PRO A 130 -2.26 8.77 -23.84
C PRO A 130 -2.83 7.34 -23.76
N ARG A 131 -2.98 6.67 -24.92
CA ARG A 131 -3.44 5.27 -25.00
C ARG A 131 -2.53 4.27 -24.25
N HIS A 132 -1.27 4.61 -23.97
CA HIS A 132 -0.37 3.75 -23.20
C HIS A 132 -0.77 3.65 -21.72
N PHE A 133 -1.53 4.63 -21.23
CA PHE A 133 -1.99 4.72 -19.84
C PHE A 133 -3.51 4.55 -19.70
N GLY A 134 -4.22 4.31 -20.81
CA GLY A 134 -5.65 4.06 -20.79
C GLY A 134 -6.01 2.59 -20.55
N PRO A 135 -7.27 2.31 -20.19
CA PRO A 135 -7.77 0.96 -20.06
C PRO A 135 -7.81 0.25 -21.42
N THR A 136 -7.55 -1.06 -21.40
CA THR A 136 -7.76 -1.95 -22.55
C THR A 136 -9.16 -2.55 -22.51
N SER A 137 -9.66 -3.08 -23.64
CA SER A 137 -10.94 -3.80 -23.68
C SER A 137 -11.02 -4.91 -22.62
N ALA A 138 -9.95 -5.69 -22.47
CA ALA A 138 -9.87 -6.75 -21.46
C ALA A 138 -9.96 -6.20 -20.03
N SER A 139 -9.36 -5.03 -19.76
CA SER A 139 -9.46 -4.40 -18.44
C SER A 139 -10.85 -3.82 -18.15
N GLU A 140 -11.58 -3.33 -19.18
CA GLU A 140 -12.96 -2.87 -19.02
C GLU A 140 -13.93 -4.04 -18.77
N ASP A 141 -13.80 -5.14 -19.52
CA ASP A 141 -14.59 -6.36 -19.28
C ASP A 141 -14.33 -6.94 -17.88
N HIS A 142 -13.06 -6.88 -17.46
CA HIS A 142 -12.68 -7.25 -16.11
C HIS A 142 -13.28 -6.31 -15.06
N PHE A 143 -13.28 -5.00 -15.28
CA PHE A 143 -13.87 -4.04 -14.34
C PHE A 143 -15.39 -4.20 -14.24
N LYS A 144 -16.08 -4.46 -15.36
CA LYS A 144 -17.50 -4.85 -15.35
C LYS A 144 -17.74 -6.08 -14.47
N SER A 145 -16.89 -7.10 -14.60
CA SER A 145 -16.96 -8.30 -13.75
C SER A 145 -16.68 -7.99 -12.28
N THR A 146 -15.74 -7.07 -12.02
CA THR A 146 -15.42 -6.56 -10.68
C THR A 146 -16.63 -5.91 -10.04
N LEU A 147 -17.26 -4.95 -10.70
CA LEU A 147 -18.44 -4.24 -10.21
C LEU A 147 -19.59 -5.20 -9.91
N LYS A 148 -19.86 -6.15 -10.82
CA LYS A 148 -20.86 -7.19 -10.59
C LYS A 148 -20.52 -8.05 -9.37
N SER A 149 -19.27 -8.45 -9.19
CA SER A 149 -18.87 -9.25 -8.03
C SER A 149 -19.05 -8.49 -6.70
N GLN A 150 -18.80 -7.17 -6.71
CA GLN A 150 -19.02 -6.31 -5.55
C GLN A 150 -20.51 -6.21 -5.21
N LEU A 151 -21.38 -6.05 -6.22
CA LEU A 151 -22.84 -6.10 -6.05
C LEU A 151 -23.31 -7.45 -5.50
N THR A 152 -22.89 -8.56 -6.12
CA THR A 152 -23.23 -9.92 -5.67
C THR A 152 -22.86 -10.12 -4.20
N ARG A 153 -21.67 -9.67 -3.80
CA ARG A 153 -21.21 -9.78 -2.42
C ARG A 153 -22.08 -8.99 -1.45
N VAL A 154 -22.46 -7.75 -1.79
CA VAL A 154 -23.35 -6.92 -0.96
C VAL A 154 -24.73 -7.56 -0.85
N LEU A 155 -25.31 -8.01 -1.96
CA LEU A 155 -26.61 -8.69 -1.99
C LEU A 155 -26.59 -9.93 -1.07
N LEU A 156 -25.55 -10.77 -1.19
CA LEU A 156 -25.42 -11.98 -0.39
C LEU A 156 -25.11 -11.72 1.09
N SER A 157 -24.57 -10.55 1.43
CA SER A 157 -24.24 -10.18 2.81
C SER A 157 -25.42 -9.58 3.56
N TYR A 158 -26.30 -8.85 2.87
CA TYR A 158 -27.31 -8.00 3.51
C TYR A 158 -28.76 -8.25 3.07
N ILE A 159 -28.99 -8.93 1.95
CA ILE A 159 -30.34 -9.01 1.34
C ILE A 159 -30.86 -10.44 1.27
N ALA A 160 -30.05 -11.40 0.82
CA ALA A 160 -30.52 -12.77 0.58
C ALA A 160 -29.40 -13.80 0.66
N SER A 161 -29.78 -15.06 0.89
CA SER A 161 -28.90 -16.22 0.76
C SER A 161 -29.24 -17.02 -0.50
N SER A 162 -28.26 -17.68 -1.11
CA SER A 162 -28.52 -18.58 -2.25
C SER A 162 -29.15 -19.88 -1.76
N ASN A 163 -30.26 -20.29 -2.37
CA ASN A 163 -30.91 -21.57 -2.08
C ASN A 163 -30.25 -22.77 -2.79
N ASP A 164 -29.32 -22.52 -3.72
CA ASP A 164 -28.56 -23.56 -4.42
C ASP A 164 -27.05 -23.34 -4.20
N LYS A 165 -26.44 -24.29 -3.48
CA LYS A 165 -24.99 -24.30 -3.21
C LYS A 165 -24.18 -24.83 -4.39
N LYS A 166 -24.82 -25.45 -5.40
CA LYS A 166 -24.14 -26.01 -6.58
C LYS A 166 -23.89 -24.98 -7.67
N HIS A 167 -24.59 -23.84 -7.64
CA HIS A 167 -24.37 -22.71 -8.55
C HIS A 167 -23.66 -21.57 -7.82
N PRO A 168 -22.31 -21.56 -7.81
CA PRO A 168 -21.55 -20.53 -7.09
C PRO A 168 -21.70 -19.17 -7.79
N LEU A 169 -22.18 -18.19 -7.03
CA LEU A 169 -22.29 -16.81 -7.49
C LEU A 169 -20.95 -16.08 -7.32
N PRO A 170 -20.52 -15.27 -8.29
CA PRO A 170 -19.23 -14.59 -8.24
C PRO A 170 -19.25 -13.46 -7.20
N THR A 171 -18.66 -13.68 -6.03
CA THR A 171 -18.46 -12.67 -4.96
C THR A 171 -17.09 -12.00 -4.99
N HIS A 172 -16.21 -12.49 -5.87
CA HIS A 172 -14.88 -11.96 -6.11
C HIS A 172 -14.67 -11.76 -7.61
N PRO A 173 -13.87 -10.76 -8.02
CA PRO A 173 -13.49 -10.60 -9.41
C PRO A 173 -12.69 -11.81 -9.91
N PRO A 174 -12.77 -12.13 -11.21
CA PRO A 174 -12.02 -13.24 -11.78
C PRO A 174 -10.50 -13.01 -11.63
N PRO A 175 -9.69 -14.04 -11.38
CA PRO A 175 -8.24 -13.89 -11.30
C PRO A 175 -7.65 -13.47 -12.65
N VAL A 176 -6.58 -12.69 -12.64
CA VAL A 176 -5.86 -12.25 -13.85
C VAL A 176 -4.43 -12.77 -13.84
N LYS A 177 -3.64 -12.38 -12.84
CA LYS A 177 -2.26 -12.85 -12.64
C LYS A 177 -1.96 -12.99 -11.15
N PRO A 178 -2.59 -13.99 -10.48
CA PRO A 178 -2.32 -14.28 -9.08
C PRO A 178 -0.90 -14.79 -8.88
N ILE A 179 -0.22 -14.27 -7.86
CA ILE A 179 1.07 -14.77 -7.39
C ILE A 179 0.83 -15.72 -6.21
N LYS A 180 1.71 -16.72 -6.07
CA LYS A 180 1.64 -17.64 -4.93
C LYS A 180 1.95 -16.88 -3.64
N THR A 181 1.04 -16.90 -2.69
CA THR A 181 1.26 -16.29 -1.38
C THR A 181 2.30 -17.09 -0.61
N LYS A 182 3.40 -16.43 -0.27
CA LYS A 182 4.45 -16.94 0.61
C LYS A 182 4.74 -15.89 1.68
N LYS A 183 5.16 -16.34 2.86
CA LYS A 183 5.65 -15.42 3.89
C LYS A 183 6.87 -14.67 3.33
N ALA A 184 6.84 -13.35 3.37
CA ALA A 184 7.96 -12.53 2.90
C ALA A 184 9.22 -12.79 3.74
N ASP A 185 10.36 -12.92 3.08
CA ASP A 185 11.67 -12.99 3.74
C ASP A 185 12.22 -11.58 3.87
N LEU A 186 11.94 -10.97 5.01
CA LEU A 186 12.31 -9.60 5.33
C LEU A 186 13.42 -9.59 6.38
N THR A 187 14.45 -8.78 6.14
CA THR A 187 15.48 -8.47 7.14
C THR A 187 15.56 -6.97 7.31
N MET A 188 15.25 -6.47 8.51
CA MET A 188 15.26 -5.03 8.81
C MET A 188 16.64 -4.40 8.55
N LEU A 189 16.67 -3.11 8.27
CA LEU A 189 17.88 -2.32 8.32
C LEU A 189 18.06 -1.76 9.74
N LYS A 190 19.31 -1.50 10.13
CA LYS A 190 19.58 -0.64 11.29
C LYS A 190 19.11 0.77 10.95
N LEU A 191 18.42 1.41 11.89
CA LEU A 191 18.01 2.81 11.78
C LEU A 191 19.22 3.68 11.42
N MET A 192 19.09 4.42 10.33
CA MET A 192 20.09 5.39 9.87
C MET A 192 19.67 6.76 10.40
N MET A 193 20.60 7.47 11.04
CA MET A 193 20.39 8.86 11.49
C MET A 193 20.59 9.82 10.31
N ALA A 194 19.82 9.59 9.25
CA ALA A 194 19.83 10.33 8.00
C ALA A 194 18.38 10.62 7.61
N SER A 195 18.15 11.66 6.82
CA SER A 195 16.82 12.01 6.35
C SER A 195 16.69 11.67 4.87
N ASP A 196 15.65 10.93 4.51
CA ASP A 196 15.26 10.68 3.13
C ASP A 196 14.36 11.79 2.55
N ASN A 197 14.04 12.82 3.36
CA ASN A 197 13.24 13.98 2.95
C ASN A 197 14.00 14.98 2.06
N SER A 198 15.26 14.72 1.73
CA SER A 198 16.07 15.58 0.84
C SER A 198 17.07 14.77 0.03
N SER A 199 17.46 15.26 -1.14
CA SER A 199 18.51 14.62 -1.97
C SER A 199 19.87 14.55 -1.27
N GLU A 200 20.23 15.53 -0.44
CA GLU A 200 21.46 15.48 0.38
C GLU A 200 21.39 14.32 1.38
N GLY A 201 20.32 14.24 2.15
CA GLY A 201 20.15 13.19 3.15
C GLY A 201 19.99 11.79 2.52
N ILE A 202 19.46 11.66 1.30
CA ILE A 202 19.54 10.40 0.54
C ILE A 202 20.99 9.97 0.31
N GLY A 203 21.93 10.91 0.09
CA GLY A 203 23.35 10.59 0.01
C GLY A 203 23.90 9.92 1.28
N ASP A 204 23.44 10.39 2.44
CA ASP A 204 23.77 9.79 3.74
C ASP A 204 23.10 8.43 3.94
N VAL A 205 21.84 8.27 3.50
CA VAL A 205 21.13 6.99 3.49
C VAL A 205 21.90 5.97 2.65
N LEU A 206 22.31 6.31 1.42
CA LEU A 206 23.11 5.43 0.56
C LEU A 206 24.44 5.04 1.21
N SER A 207 25.10 5.99 1.89
CA SER A 207 26.33 5.72 2.64
C SER A 207 26.08 4.73 3.80
N GLY A 208 24.96 4.90 4.51
CA GLY A 208 24.51 3.97 5.54
C GLY A 208 24.20 2.57 5.01
N LEU A 209 23.56 2.46 3.84
CA LEU A 209 23.29 1.18 3.17
C LEU A 209 24.58 0.47 2.78
N ILE A 210 25.56 1.18 2.21
CA ILE A 210 26.88 0.62 1.87
C ILE A 210 27.55 0.08 3.14
N GLN A 211 27.58 0.87 4.21
CA GLN A 211 28.18 0.46 5.49
C GLN A 211 27.52 -0.81 6.06
N GLN A 212 26.19 -0.86 6.07
CA GLN A 212 25.42 -1.99 6.60
C GLN A 212 25.52 -3.24 5.74
N SER A 213 25.66 -3.08 4.42
CA SER A 213 25.84 -4.20 3.49
C SER A 213 27.22 -4.88 3.65
N GLY A 214 28.18 -4.15 4.19
CA GLY A 214 29.57 -4.58 4.25
C GLY A 214 30.31 -4.59 2.91
N MET A 215 29.68 -4.08 1.84
CA MET A 215 30.33 -3.84 0.57
C MET A 215 31.18 -2.57 0.62
N ASN A 216 32.16 -2.46 -0.28
CA ASN A 216 32.77 -1.18 -0.59
C ASN A 216 31.92 -0.42 -1.63
N ALA A 217 32.13 0.89 -1.76
CA ALA A 217 31.37 1.73 -2.68
C ALA A 217 31.50 1.30 -4.15
N LYS A 218 32.64 0.74 -4.55
CA LYS A 218 32.86 0.26 -5.92
C LYS A 218 31.97 -0.93 -6.22
N ASP A 219 31.98 -1.95 -5.38
CA ASP A 219 31.18 -3.17 -5.55
C ASP A 219 29.68 -2.89 -5.46
N PHE A 220 29.28 -1.92 -4.62
CA PHE A 220 27.90 -1.46 -4.57
C PHE A 220 27.48 -0.81 -5.89
N SER A 221 28.35 0.04 -6.46
CA SER A 221 28.10 0.82 -7.69
C SER A 221 28.11 0.02 -9.00
N THR A 222 28.69 -1.18 -9.00
CA THR A 222 28.76 -2.03 -10.19
C THR A 222 27.53 -2.92 -10.37
N ARG A 223 26.62 -2.93 -9.38
CA ARG A 223 25.45 -3.81 -9.35
C ARG A 223 24.16 -3.01 -9.36
N LEU A 224 23.12 -3.56 -9.98
CA LEU A 224 21.77 -2.98 -9.96
C LEU A 224 21.19 -3.02 -8.54
N GLN A 225 20.84 -1.86 -7.99
CA GLN A 225 20.20 -1.70 -6.68
C GLN A 225 18.76 -1.27 -6.89
N VAL A 226 17.81 -2.04 -6.38
CA VAL A 226 16.40 -1.63 -6.38
C VAL A 226 16.07 -1.02 -5.03
N LEU A 227 15.70 0.27 -5.04
CA LEU A 227 15.25 1.00 -3.87
C LEU A 227 13.74 1.24 -3.97
N GLU A 228 13.00 0.73 -3.01
CA GLU A 228 11.58 0.98 -2.83
C GLU A 228 11.40 2.04 -1.74
N GLY A 229 10.48 2.96 -1.95
CA GLY A 229 10.15 3.99 -0.97
C GLY A 229 8.90 4.74 -1.38
N ASP A 230 8.48 5.71 -0.58
CA ASP A 230 7.39 6.58 -1.00
C ASP A 230 7.79 7.44 -2.22
N LEU A 231 6.81 8.16 -2.79
CA LEU A 231 7.05 8.98 -3.97
C LEU A 231 8.08 10.09 -3.70
N GLY A 232 8.07 10.70 -2.51
CA GLY A 232 9.00 11.76 -2.16
C GLY A 232 10.44 11.24 -2.12
N THR A 233 10.65 10.10 -1.47
CA THR A 233 11.95 9.42 -1.39
C THR A 233 12.46 9.03 -2.77
N CYS A 234 11.58 8.49 -3.64
CA CYS A 234 11.94 8.17 -5.02
C CYS A 234 12.33 9.42 -5.83
N MET A 235 11.60 10.53 -5.68
CA MET A 235 11.95 11.79 -6.34
C MET A 235 13.29 12.36 -5.85
N ASN A 236 13.58 12.24 -4.55
CA ASN A 236 14.86 12.68 -3.99
C ASN A 236 16.04 11.84 -4.50
N ILE A 237 15.85 10.52 -4.67
CA ILE A 237 16.83 9.61 -5.29
C ILE A 237 17.06 10.02 -6.76
N LEU A 238 15.99 10.20 -7.53
CA LEU A 238 16.10 10.59 -8.95
C LEU A 238 16.81 11.94 -9.10
N SER A 239 16.45 12.93 -8.29
CA SER A 239 17.12 14.24 -8.29
C SER A 239 18.61 14.12 -7.95
N LEU A 240 18.98 13.28 -6.99
CA LEU A 240 20.39 13.01 -6.67
C LEU A 240 21.12 12.32 -7.83
N CYS A 241 20.46 11.40 -8.55
CA CYS A 241 21.00 10.80 -9.77
C CYS A 241 21.25 11.84 -10.86
N GLU A 242 20.30 12.74 -11.12
CA GLU A 242 20.42 13.80 -12.13
C GLU A 242 21.56 14.77 -11.83
N LEU A 243 21.72 15.19 -10.57
CA LEU A 243 22.82 16.07 -10.13
C LEU A 243 24.22 15.47 -10.38
N ARG A 244 24.30 14.15 -10.60
CA ARG A 244 25.54 13.43 -10.84
C ARG A 244 25.72 13.02 -12.30
N ILE A 245 24.91 13.56 -13.23
CA ILE A 245 25.06 13.34 -14.67
C ILE A 245 25.61 14.61 -15.34
N PRO A 246 26.70 14.52 -16.14
CA PRO A 246 27.51 13.34 -16.41
C PRO A 246 28.52 13.06 -15.29
N ALA A 247 28.56 11.83 -14.80
CA ALA A 247 29.60 11.39 -13.90
C ALA A 247 30.78 10.82 -14.69
N GLY A 248 32.00 11.30 -14.42
CA GLY A 248 33.22 10.75 -15.00
C GLY A 248 33.58 9.34 -14.49
N TYR A 249 33.05 8.92 -13.34
CA TYR A 249 33.35 7.63 -12.70
C TYR A 249 32.09 6.86 -12.28
N SER A 250 32.15 5.53 -12.35
CA SER A 250 31.03 4.65 -12.00
C SER A 250 30.58 4.78 -10.54
N THR A 251 31.51 5.05 -9.63
CA THR A 251 31.24 5.26 -8.20
C THR A 251 30.45 6.54 -7.92
N THR A 252 30.55 7.54 -8.80
CA THR A 252 29.80 8.79 -8.70
C THR A 252 28.46 8.74 -9.44
N SER A 253 28.32 7.88 -10.45
CA SER A 253 27.24 7.96 -11.44
C SER A 253 25.82 7.67 -10.93
N LEU A 254 25.63 6.98 -9.80
CA LEU A 254 24.34 6.51 -9.24
C LEU A 254 23.36 5.82 -10.23
N ALA A 255 23.72 5.67 -11.51
CA ALA A 255 22.93 5.07 -12.58
C ALA A 255 22.72 3.56 -12.42
N HIS A 256 23.21 3.00 -11.32
CA HIS A 256 22.99 1.63 -10.90
C HIS A 256 21.80 1.49 -9.94
N ILE A 257 21.19 2.60 -9.53
CA ILE A 257 20.02 2.65 -8.66
C ILE A 257 18.76 2.75 -9.51
N LEU A 258 17.81 1.85 -9.26
CA LEU A 258 16.45 1.90 -9.76
C LEU A 258 15.51 2.16 -8.59
N SER A 259 14.91 3.34 -8.53
CA SER A 259 13.90 3.66 -7.53
C SER A 259 12.50 3.25 -8.00
N ILE A 260 11.74 2.53 -7.16
CA ILE A 260 10.36 2.11 -7.45
C ILE A 260 9.42 2.68 -6.38
N PRO A 261 8.39 3.45 -6.75
CA PRO A 261 7.43 3.97 -5.78
C PRO A 261 6.64 2.82 -5.16
N GLY A 262 6.54 2.82 -3.84
CA GLY A 262 5.82 1.80 -3.08
C GLY A 262 4.34 1.78 -3.43
N GLY A 263 3.85 0.62 -3.90
CA GLY A 263 2.45 0.45 -4.34
C GLY A 263 1.42 0.81 -3.27
N ALA A 264 1.75 0.63 -1.98
CA ALA A 264 0.90 1.01 -0.86
C ALA A 264 0.73 2.54 -0.75
N HIS A 265 1.82 3.32 -0.79
CA HIS A 265 1.77 4.78 -0.73
C HIS A 265 1.02 5.36 -1.93
N THR A 266 1.24 4.79 -3.12
CA THR A 266 0.49 5.15 -4.33
C THR A 266 -1.01 4.95 -4.10
N MET A 267 -1.43 3.75 -3.70
CA MET A 267 -2.83 3.46 -3.38
C MET A 267 -3.40 4.41 -2.32
N TRP A 268 -2.66 4.66 -1.24
CA TRP A 268 -3.09 5.53 -0.14
C TRP A 268 -3.30 6.98 -0.58
N ASN A 269 -2.40 7.54 -1.38
CA ASN A 269 -2.52 8.90 -1.90
C ASN A 269 -3.71 9.05 -2.87
N PHE A 270 -3.92 8.08 -3.76
CA PHE A 270 -5.07 8.07 -4.65
C PHE A 270 -6.38 7.89 -3.88
N ALA A 271 -6.43 6.93 -2.95
CA ALA A 271 -7.60 6.70 -2.11
C ALA A 271 -7.98 7.95 -1.30
N GLN A 272 -6.99 8.65 -0.72
CA GLN A 272 -7.24 9.89 0.01
C GLN A 272 -7.81 10.97 -0.91
N SER A 273 -7.23 11.15 -2.10
CA SER A 273 -7.69 12.15 -3.06
C SER A 273 -9.12 11.90 -3.50
N ILE A 274 -9.44 10.64 -3.85
CA ILE A 274 -10.79 10.19 -4.20
C ILE A 274 -11.76 10.41 -3.03
N PHE A 275 -11.35 10.06 -1.81
CA PHE A 275 -12.21 10.19 -0.65
C PHE A 275 -12.51 11.65 -0.30
N LEU A 276 -11.50 12.53 -0.40
CA LEU A 276 -11.67 13.97 -0.18
C LEU A 276 -12.54 14.61 -1.27
N HIS A 277 -12.41 14.17 -2.52
CA HIS A 277 -13.25 14.62 -3.63
C HIS A 277 -14.73 14.27 -3.37
N HIS A 278 -15.00 13.05 -2.92
CA HIS A 278 -16.36 12.55 -2.63
C HIS A 278 -16.83 12.85 -1.21
N TRP A 279 -16.06 13.60 -0.41
CA TRP A 279 -16.37 13.84 1.00
C TRP A 279 -17.72 14.53 1.16
N GLY A 280 -17.97 15.58 0.38
CA GLY A 280 -19.16 16.44 0.43
C GLY A 280 -19.02 17.68 1.32
N ASP A 281 -20.04 18.52 1.31
CA ASP A 281 -20.15 19.74 2.13
C ASP A 281 -21.01 19.49 3.39
N GLN A 282 -20.36 19.51 4.56
CA GLN A 282 -21.02 19.32 5.86
C GLN A 282 -21.93 20.49 6.27
N THR A 283 -21.74 21.67 5.67
CA THR A 283 -22.58 22.83 5.96
C THR A 283 -23.91 22.79 5.20
N ASN A 284 -23.97 22.02 4.12
CA ASN A 284 -25.16 21.84 3.29
C ASN A 284 -25.97 20.60 3.71
N ARG A 285 -27.14 20.82 4.31
CA ARG A 285 -28.06 19.73 4.73
C ARG A 285 -28.60 18.87 3.57
N LYS A 286 -28.54 19.37 2.34
CA LYS A 286 -28.96 18.64 1.13
C LYS A 286 -27.83 17.85 0.48
N ASP A 287 -26.61 17.99 0.97
CA ASP A 287 -25.45 17.26 0.48
C ASP A 287 -25.60 15.75 0.75
N THR A 288 -25.13 14.94 -0.19
CA THR A 288 -25.20 13.48 -0.17
C THR A 288 -23.81 12.86 -0.23
N GLY A 289 -22.77 13.60 0.18
CA GLY A 289 -21.39 13.15 0.20
C GLY A 289 -21.12 12.05 1.22
N ALA A 290 -19.91 11.51 1.16
CA ALA A 290 -19.48 10.39 1.98
C ALA A 290 -19.62 10.64 3.50
N TRP A 291 -19.45 11.88 3.96
CA TRP A 291 -19.60 12.24 5.38
C TRP A 291 -20.99 11.88 5.94
N ARG A 292 -22.03 11.99 5.11
CA ARG A 292 -23.41 11.76 5.52
C ARG A 292 -23.69 10.29 5.75
N ILE A 293 -23.09 9.42 4.93
CA ILE A 293 -23.21 7.97 5.06
C ILE A 293 -22.49 7.50 6.33
N LEU A 294 -21.28 8.00 6.60
CA LEU A 294 -20.58 7.69 7.84
C LEU A 294 -21.41 8.09 9.07
N LYS A 295 -22.00 9.28 9.05
CA LYS A 295 -22.88 9.74 10.12
C LYS A 295 -24.11 8.85 10.29
N ALA A 296 -24.73 8.40 9.20
CA ALA A 296 -25.86 7.48 9.24
C ALA A 296 -25.48 6.10 9.81
N LEU A 297 -24.25 5.65 9.56
CA LEU A 297 -23.68 4.41 10.13
C LEU A 297 -23.19 4.57 11.58
N GLY A 298 -23.32 5.75 12.20
CA GLY A 298 -22.82 6.02 13.54
C GLY A 298 -21.29 6.11 13.65
N ILE A 299 -20.59 6.31 12.52
CA ILE A 299 -19.13 6.43 12.46
C ILE A 299 -18.76 7.92 12.56
N PRO A 300 -17.78 8.30 13.38
CA PRO A 300 -17.27 9.67 13.42
C PRO A 300 -16.90 10.17 12.01
N ALA A 301 -17.53 11.27 11.60
CA ALA A 301 -17.37 11.86 10.27
C ALA A 301 -16.32 12.98 10.29
N ASP A 302 -15.12 12.67 10.78
CA ASP A 302 -13.99 13.58 10.74
C ASP A 302 -13.36 13.55 9.36
N LYS A 303 -13.24 14.73 8.73
CA LYS A 303 -12.64 14.82 7.39
C LYS A 303 -11.19 14.31 7.46
N PRO A 304 -10.77 13.36 6.62
CA PRO A 304 -9.45 12.71 6.69
C PRO A 304 -8.37 13.61 6.07
N VAL A 305 -8.22 14.83 6.60
CA VAL A 305 -7.26 15.83 6.11
C VAL A 305 -5.83 15.43 6.50
N THR A 306 -5.65 14.74 7.61
CA THR A 306 -4.33 14.30 8.08
C THR A 306 -4.02 12.86 7.64
N LYS A 307 -2.84 12.65 7.04
CA LYS A 307 -2.27 11.35 6.66
C LYS A 307 -1.83 10.54 7.91
N ARG A 308 -2.78 10.14 8.75
CA ARG A 308 -2.48 9.44 10.02
C ARG A 308 -2.90 7.98 10.01
N ASP A 309 -4.06 7.67 9.44
CA ASP A 309 -4.59 6.30 9.44
C ASP A 309 -5.24 5.94 8.10
N PHE A 310 -4.42 5.44 7.17
CA PHE A 310 -4.87 4.97 5.87
C PHE A 310 -5.72 3.70 5.96
N THR A 311 -5.54 2.89 7.01
CA THR A 311 -6.32 1.67 7.21
C THR A 311 -7.76 2.04 7.53
N LEU A 312 -7.97 2.92 8.51
CA LEU A 312 -9.29 3.42 8.85
C LEU A 312 -9.95 4.14 7.67
N MET A 313 -9.17 4.92 6.91
CA MET A 313 -9.65 5.62 5.72
C MET A 313 -10.23 4.63 4.68
N ILE A 314 -9.46 3.61 4.29
CA ILE A 314 -9.90 2.61 3.30
C ILE A 314 -11.10 1.81 3.85
N THR A 315 -11.09 1.45 5.14
CA THR A 315 -12.23 0.77 5.77
C THR A 315 -13.49 1.63 5.73
N ASN A 316 -13.39 2.94 5.95
CA ASN A 316 -14.53 3.84 5.85
C ASN A 316 -15.03 3.95 4.41
N MET A 317 -14.14 4.07 3.42
CA MET A 317 -14.51 4.03 2.00
C MET A 317 -15.24 2.74 1.63
N GLU A 318 -14.76 1.58 2.13
CA GLU A 318 -15.40 0.29 1.90
C GLU A 318 -16.81 0.23 2.49
N LYS A 319 -17.02 0.70 3.73
CA LYS A 319 -18.35 0.77 4.36
C LYS A 319 -19.31 1.68 3.61
N ILE A 320 -18.83 2.85 3.17
CA ILE A 320 -19.62 3.80 2.39
C ILE A 320 -20.04 3.16 1.06
N HIS A 321 -19.09 2.54 0.36
CA HIS A 321 -19.34 1.88 -0.91
C HIS A 321 -20.34 0.74 -0.79
N GLU A 322 -20.23 -0.09 0.24
CA GLU A 322 -21.19 -1.16 0.48
C GLU A 322 -22.61 -0.62 0.78
N ALA A 323 -22.71 0.47 1.55
CA ALA A 323 -23.99 1.11 1.82
C ALA A 323 -24.62 1.71 0.55
N ASP A 324 -23.83 2.35 -0.32
CA ASP A 324 -24.31 2.87 -1.60
C ASP A 324 -24.76 1.75 -2.54
N LEU A 325 -23.98 0.67 -2.64
CA LEU A 325 -24.36 -0.51 -3.44
C LEU A 325 -25.65 -1.15 -2.90
N LEU A 326 -25.78 -1.27 -1.58
CA LEU A 326 -26.97 -1.80 -0.94
C LEU A 326 -28.20 -0.96 -1.28
N TYR A 327 -28.10 0.36 -1.16
CA TYR A 327 -29.16 1.28 -1.57
C TYR A 327 -29.53 1.09 -3.05
N CYS A 328 -28.56 1.00 -3.95
CA CYS A 328 -28.81 0.78 -5.37
C CYS A 328 -29.56 -0.53 -5.64
N ILE A 329 -29.21 -1.60 -4.93
CA ILE A 329 -29.89 -2.89 -5.07
C ILE A 329 -31.33 -2.79 -4.55
N LEU A 330 -31.56 -2.16 -3.40
CA LEU A 330 -32.90 -1.97 -2.83
C LEU A 330 -33.80 -1.16 -3.78
N VAL A 331 -33.28 -0.10 -4.40
CA VAL A 331 -33.99 0.71 -5.40
C VAL A 331 -34.35 -0.08 -6.67
N VAL A 332 -33.53 -1.06 -7.06
CA VAL A 332 -33.85 -1.98 -8.18
C VAL A 332 -34.90 -3.01 -7.78
N MET A 333 -34.93 -3.39 -6.51
CA MET A 333 -35.92 -4.30 -5.94
C MET A 333 -37.24 -3.61 -5.57
N GLY A 334 -37.28 -2.27 -5.51
CA GLY A 334 -38.43 -1.49 -5.05
C GLY A 334 -38.66 -1.61 -3.54
N LYS A 335 -37.56 -1.70 -2.77
CA LYS A 335 -37.54 -2.00 -1.32
C LYS A 335 -36.69 -1.00 -0.53
N GLU A 336 -36.43 0.18 -1.10
CA GLU A 336 -35.60 1.22 -0.47
C GLU A 336 -36.14 1.76 0.86
N ASP A 337 -37.45 1.63 1.09
CA ASP A 337 -38.13 2.04 2.33
C ASP A 337 -38.36 0.86 3.30
N GLU A 338 -37.97 -0.36 2.93
CA GLU A 338 -38.11 -1.54 3.79
C GLU A 338 -36.92 -1.69 4.75
N THR A 339 -37.19 -2.15 5.97
CA THR A 339 -36.14 -2.57 6.91
C THR A 339 -35.48 -3.85 6.42
N LEU A 340 -34.15 -3.91 6.51
CA LEU A 340 -33.42 -5.14 6.20
C LEU A 340 -33.85 -6.28 7.13
N PRO A 341 -34.00 -7.51 6.62
CA PRO A 341 -34.41 -8.64 7.43
C PRO A 341 -33.30 -9.07 8.40
N GLU A 342 -33.68 -9.51 9.61
CA GLU A 342 -32.72 -10.09 10.57
C GLU A 342 -32.14 -11.41 10.06
N GLU A 343 -32.95 -12.21 9.35
CA GLU A 343 -32.53 -13.45 8.70
C GLU A 343 -32.60 -13.31 7.17
N LEU A 344 -31.52 -13.69 6.48
CA LEU A 344 -31.42 -13.54 5.03
C LEU A 344 -32.37 -14.50 4.29
N PRO A 345 -33.40 -14.00 3.59
CA PRO A 345 -34.32 -14.84 2.83
C PRO A 345 -33.57 -15.64 1.74
N ALA A 346 -34.02 -16.86 1.49
CA ALA A 346 -33.46 -17.71 0.45
C ALA A 346 -33.96 -17.28 -0.94
N MET A 347 -33.05 -17.16 -1.91
CA MET A 347 -33.34 -16.73 -3.28
C MET A 347 -32.64 -17.63 -4.30
N SER A 348 -33.25 -17.80 -5.49
CA SER A 348 -32.60 -18.56 -6.57
C SER A 348 -31.38 -17.82 -7.11
N PRO A 349 -30.30 -18.53 -7.51
CA PRO A 349 -29.14 -17.89 -8.12
C PRO A 349 -29.49 -17.05 -9.36
N SER A 350 -30.42 -17.52 -10.19
CA SER A 350 -30.90 -16.77 -11.36
C SER A 350 -31.55 -15.43 -11.02
N SER A 351 -32.29 -15.36 -9.91
CA SER A 351 -32.91 -14.11 -9.45
C SER A 351 -31.85 -13.14 -8.93
N ILE A 352 -30.84 -13.67 -8.23
CA ILE A 352 -29.70 -12.87 -7.74
C ILE A 352 -28.92 -12.28 -8.91
N GLU A 353 -28.60 -13.09 -9.92
CA GLU A 353 -27.89 -12.65 -11.13
C GLU A 353 -28.66 -11.58 -11.90
N ASP A 354 -29.99 -11.73 -12.00
CA ASP A 354 -30.87 -10.75 -12.64
C ASP A 354 -30.88 -9.42 -11.88
N ILE A 355 -31.01 -9.44 -10.55
CA ILE A 355 -30.94 -8.22 -9.71
C ILE A 355 -29.58 -7.54 -9.88
N VAL A 356 -28.48 -8.30 -9.84
CA VAL A 356 -27.12 -7.77 -10.04
C VAL A 356 -26.97 -7.14 -11.42
N LYS A 357 -27.48 -7.80 -12.48
CA LYS A 357 -27.45 -7.29 -13.84
C LYS A 357 -28.21 -5.97 -13.97
N ARG A 358 -29.47 -5.93 -13.50
CA ARG A 358 -30.31 -4.72 -13.54
C ARG A 358 -29.70 -3.58 -12.73
N THR A 359 -29.13 -3.87 -11.57
CA THR A 359 -28.46 -2.86 -10.73
C THR A 359 -27.22 -2.30 -11.42
N TYR A 360 -26.39 -3.17 -12.03
CA TYR A 360 -25.25 -2.73 -12.82
C TYR A 360 -25.68 -1.84 -13.98
N GLU A 361 -26.66 -2.25 -14.77
CA GLU A 361 -27.14 -1.49 -15.94
C GLU A 361 -27.68 -0.12 -15.55
N ARG A 362 -28.37 -0.01 -14.41
CA ARG A 362 -28.99 1.23 -13.93
C ARG A 362 -28.03 2.20 -13.24
N PHE A 363 -26.97 1.71 -12.58
CA PHE A 363 -26.14 2.57 -11.71
C PHE A 363 -24.63 2.47 -11.94
N LEU A 364 -24.10 1.40 -12.55
CA LEU A 364 -22.65 1.21 -12.67
C LEU A 364 -22.14 1.11 -14.12
N SER A 365 -23.03 1.25 -15.10
CA SER A 365 -22.68 1.27 -16.53
C SER A 365 -22.26 2.68 -16.97
N GLY A 366 -21.48 2.76 -18.06
CA GLY A 366 -21.16 4.03 -18.72
C GLY A 366 -22.43 4.74 -19.21
N ASP A 367 -23.32 3.97 -19.85
CA ASP A 367 -24.62 4.47 -20.33
C ASP A 367 -25.48 5.09 -19.23
N ALA A 368 -25.43 4.56 -18.00
CA ALA A 368 -26.14 5.14 -16.86
C ALA A 368 -25.58 6.52 -16.48
N LEU A 369 -24.26 6.69 -16.52
CA LEU A 369 -23.61 7.97 -16.27
C LEU A 369 -23.90 8.98 -17.38
N ASP A 370 -23.82 8.56 -18.63
CA ASP A 370 -24.13 9.42 -19.78
C ASP A 370 -25.59 9.88 -19.73
N ALA A 371 -26.53 8.95 -19.51
CA ALA A 371 -27.95 9.28 -19.38
C ALA A 371 -28.26 10.23 -18.20
N ALA A 372 -27.56 10.07 -17.07
CA ALA A 372 -27.70 10.98 -15.92
C ALA A 372 -27.12 12.36 -16.23
N THR A 373 -26.02 12.42 -16.98
CA THR A 373 -25.34 13.64 -17.42
C THR A 373 -26.19 14.42 -18.41
N ASP A 374 -26.73 13.75 -19.42
CA ASP A 374 -27.63 14.34 -20.43
C ASP A 374 -28.89 14.93 -19.79
N LYS A 375 -29.41 14.26 -18.76
CA LYS A 375 -30.57 14.72 -17.98
C LYS A 375 -30.22 15.72 -16.89
N LYS A 376 -28.94 16.09 -16.72
CA LYS A 376 -28.44 17.02 -15.69
C LYS A 376 -28.88 16.64 -14.27
N GLN A 377 -28.80 15.35 -13.95
CA GLN A 377 -29.18 14.80 -12.65
C GLN A 377 -28.01 14.83 -11.67
N ASP A 378 -27.57 16.02 -11.25
CA ASP A 378 -26.33 16.23 -10.48
C ASP A 378 -26.15 15.29 -9.28
N LYS A 379 -27.22 15.03 -8.51
CA LYS A 379 -27.17 14.10 -7.37
C LYS A 379 -26.89 12.67 -7.79
N LEU A 380 -27.52 12.22 -8.87
CA LEU A 380 -27.31 10.88 -9.41
C LEU A 380 -25.89 10.79 -9.97
N ILE A 381 -25.46 11.77 -10.76
CA ILE A 381 -24.09 11.84 -11.32
C ILE A 381 -23.06 11.69 -10.19
N ASN A 382 -23.20 12.45 -9.10
CA ASN A 382 -22.29 12.36 -7.95
C ASN A 382 -22.28 10.97 -7.29
N LEU A 383 -23.45 10.33 -7.17
CA LEU A 383 -23.53 8.94 -6.66
C LEU A 383 -22.82 7.97 -7.60
N LEU A 384 -23.08 8.04 -8.92
CA LEU A 384 -22.50 7.12 -9.90
C LEU A 384 -20.97 7.26 -9.97
N LEU A 385 -20.47 8.49 -9.93
CA LEU A 385 -19.02 8.76 -9.88
C LEU A 385 -18.41 8.23 -8.58
N ARG A 386 -19.05 8.43 -7.43
CA ARG A 386 -18.55 7.88 -6.16
C ARG A 386 -18.51 6.35 -6.17
N LEU A 387 -19.57 5.69 -6.65
CA LEU A 387 -19.64 4.24 -6.79
C LEU A 387 -18.48 3.71 -7.65
N ARG A 388 -18.24 4.34 -8.80
CA ARG A 388 -17.15 3.97 -9.70
C ARG A 388 -15.78 4.16 -9.04
N ASP A 389 -15.53 5.33 -8.46
CA ASP A 389 -14.21 5.68 -7.93
C ASP A 389 -13.88 4.95 -6.62
N PHE A 390 -14.89 4.64 -5.79
CA PHE A 390 -14.67 3.84 -4.59
C PHE A 390 -14.46 2.36 -4.95
N ALA A 391 -15.16 1.86 -5.99
CA ALA A 391 -14.96 0.51 -6.47
C ALA A 391 -13.50 0.25 -6.92
N THR A 392 -12.83 1.22 -7.55
CA THR A 392 -11.42 1.08 -7.97
C THR A 392 -10.47 1.02 -6.77
N VAL A 393 -10.68 1.86 -5.75
CA VAL A 393 -9.87 1.86 -4.52
C VAL A 393 -10.02 0.54 -3.76
N ILE A 394 -11.25 0.08 -3.61
CA ILE A 394 -11.57 -1.18 -2.93
C ILE A 394 -10.99 -2.36 -3.70
N GLU A 395 -11.09 -2.33 -5.04
CA GLU A 395 -10.53 -3.38 -5.87
C GLU A 395 -9.01 -3.41 -5.79
N THR A 396 -8.35 -2.25 -5.81
CA THR A 396 -6.90 -2.14 -5.62
C THR A 396 -6.48 -2.80 -4.30
N ASN A 397 -7.12 -2.44 -3.19
CA ASN A 397 -6.85 -3.02 -1.87
C ASN A 397 -7.06 -4.54 -1.84
N ARG A 398 -8.13 -5.04 -2.47
CA ARG A 398 -8.44 -6.48 -2.53
C ARG A 398 -7.50 -7.25 -3.43
N ALA A 399 -7.16 -6.72 -4.59
CA ALA A 399 -6.20 -7.32 -5.51
C ALA A 399 -4.81 -7.43 -4.86
N THR A 400 -4.37 -6.38 -4.14
CA THR A 400 -3.13 -6.41 -3.36
C THR A 400 -3.16 -7.50 -2.29
N LYS A 401 -4.23 -7.60 -1.49
CA LYS A 401 -4.38 -8.64 -0.45
C LYS A 401 -4.46 -10.06 -1.04
N ALA A 402 -5.06 -10.19 -2.22
CA ALA A 402 -5.16 -11.47 -2.94
C ALA A 402 -3.85 -11.88 -3.65
N GLY A 403 -2.86 -10.97 -3.72
CA GLY A 403 -1.64 -11.20 -4.50
C GLY A 403 -1.89 -11.26 -6.00
N ASP A 404 -2.94 -10.61 -6.52
CA ASP A 404 -3.22 -10.60 -7.97
C ASP A 404 -2.67 -9.34 -8.63
N THR A 405 -1.43 -9.47 -9.12
CA THR A 405 -0.72 -8.39 -9.82
C THR A 405 -1.43 -7.97 -11.11
N GLY A 406 -2.14 -8.89 -11.77
CA GLY A 406 -2.85 -8.59 -13.02
C GLY A 406 -4.06 -7.69 -12.76
N ARG A 407 -4.84 -8.01 -11.72
CA ARG A 407 -5.97 -7.18 -11.26
C ARG A 407 -5.50 -5.79 -10.84
N LEU A 408 -4.38 -5.72 -10.09
CA LEU A 408 -3.78 -4.46 -9.67
C LEU A 408 -3.37 -3.60 -10.89
N MET A 409 -2.70 -4.19 -11.88
CA MET A 409 -2.28 -3.47 -13.08
C MET A 409 -3.46 -2.99 -13.93
N TYR A 410 -4.58 -3.71 -13.96
CA TYR A 410 -5.79 -3.22 -14.60
C TYR A 410 -6.38 -2.01 -13.90
N MET A 411 -6.35 -1.96 -12.56
CA MET A 411 -6.84 -0.79 -11.82
C MET A 411 -5.92 0.42 -11.97
N TRP A 412 -4.60 0.23 -12.03
CA TRP A 412 -3.65 1.34 -12.20
C TRP A 412 -3.64 1.96 -13.61
N LYS A 413 -4.19 1.28 -14.61
CA LYS A 413 -4.36 1.81 -15.98
C LYS A 413 -5.70 2.52 -16.20
N ARG A 414 -6.52 2.60 -15.16
CA ARG A 414 -7.82 3.26 -15.17
C ARG A 414 -7.71 4.60 -14.44
#